data_AF-A0A535R0W7-F1
#
_entry.id   AF-A0A535R0W7-F1
#
_cell.length_a   1.000
_cell.length_b   1.000
_cell.length_c   1.000
_cell.angle_alpha   90.00
_cell.angle_beta   90.00
_cell.angle_gamma   90.00
#
_symmetry.space_group_name_H-M   'P 1'
#
loop_
_entity.id
_entity.type
_entity.pdbx_description
1 polymer ?
#
loop_
_entity_poly.entity_id
_entity_poly.type
_entity_poly.pdbx_seq_one_letter_code
_entity_poly.pdbx_strand_id
1 'polypeptide(L)'
;MVEHCSYVIVGGGIAGVTAAETLRNEEPSAEITVIADTPLPAYYRPALKDYLADRVTEDTLYVRRRSFYADLGIHFMLDRAVRIAVNQHALQLSSGRQIGYDRLLLATGARASRLSCPGSDLAGVITLRTIADYQATLRLLQTARRVVVCGSGSLALETVEILQHRGIQVTHLLRSRRLWKDILDRTASELVLHQEEQDGVDIRFGEEIAEVIGKKGDGGQVLGIITKNGVRIPCDVVVTAIGIEPAIDFIKESGIACGRGVKVDHAMRTSIPDVFAIGDAAETCDPATGRERIFGQWYPAMQQGRTAAYSMLGMLGTRHLRHAETYSNAYLRSISAQYLYGFDVAAIGITNVSSPEYQEIQADPRTHIYSKVLLKDGIPVGMLSFDGRRDALAFKRAIDHAVNLMPVASLLFNREFKLTTWLDAQKVPTPVLAVRKLSQAPRPLPVRNMKSQFVGMGGMTPLLDLPREDIESVNTRSNTDPYMIPVVTMSGSRRGDAGREERRQTNRQEERSMRTDTYTHTSIPTAAFLVPILPEKTADILRTQETQSYALSLDQDNTGALISPEWAHTQISQTQVVTIGREPDSTLVINHNSISRRHAEIIYRNGDY
;
A
#
# COMPACT_ATOMS: atom_id res chain seq x y z
N MET A 1 19.21 -28.80 24.77
CA MET A 1 17.75 -29.09 24.81
C MET A 1 17.10 -28.31 23.70
N VAL A 2 16.22 -28.93 22.92
CA VAL A 2 15.45 -28.23 21.88
C VAL A 2 14.33 -27.46 22.58
N GLU A 3 14.26 -26.15 22.36
CA GLU A 3 13.13 -25.33 22.84
C GLU A 3 11.91 -25.71 22.00
N HIS A 4 10.83 -26.20 22.61
CA HIS A 4 9.65 -26.69 21.89
C HIS A 4 8.51 -25.66 21.95
N CYS A 5 7.86 -25.38 20.82
CA CYS A 5 6.78 -24.39 20.71
C CYS A 5 5.58 -24.98 19.97
N SER A 6 4.35 -24.58 20.29
CA SER A 6 3.17 -25.07 19.56
C SER A 6 3.09 -24.51 18.14
N TYR A 7 3.11 -23.18 17.99
CA TYR A 7 3.03 -22.53 16.69
C TYR A 7 4.31 -21.74 16.41
N VAL A 8 5.05 -22.14 15.38
CA VAL A 8 6.26 -21.41 14.94
C VAL A 8 6.00 -20.79 13.57
N ILE A 9 6.18 -19.47 13.49
CA ILE A 9 6.01 -18.68 12.27
C ILE A 9 7.36 -18.11 11.87
N VAL A 10 7.85 -18.47 10.68
CA VAL A 10 9.10 -17.94 10.13
C VAL A 10 8.76 -16.78 9.18
N GLY A 11 8.92 -15.55 9.67
CA GLY A 11 8.72 -14.31 8.91
C GLY A 11 7.79 -13.32 9.60
N GLY A 12 8.32 -12.14 9.95
CA GLY A 12 7.58 -11.02 10.55
C GLY A 12 6.89 -10.07 9.56
N GLY A 13 6.71 -10.49 8.30
CA GLY A 13 5.97 -9.71 7.30
C GLY A 13 4.46 -9.75 7.52
N ILE A 14 3.68 -9.01 6.71
CA ILE A 14 2.22 -8.93 6.88
C ILE A 14 1.51 -10.29 6.90
N ALA A 15 1.99 -11.26 6.11
CA ALA A 15 1.42 -12.61 6.06
C ALA A 15 1.56 -13.30 7.43
N GLY A 16 2.77 -13.33 7.98
CA GLY A 16 3.07 -13.92 9.29
C GLY A 16 2.42 -13.16 10.45
N VAL A 17 2.42 -11.82 10.41
CA VAL A 17 1.72 -10.99 11.40
C VAL A 17 0.22 -11.27 11.42
N THR A 18 -0.40 -11.37 10.23
CA THR A 18 -1.84 -11.67 10.13
C THR A 18 -2.14 -13.06 10.65
N ALA A 19 -1.28 -14.05 10.36
CA ALA A 19 -1.44 -15.41 10.88
C ALA A 19 -1.32 -15.45 12.42
N ALA A 20 -0.29 -14.80 12.99
CA ALA A 20 -0.07 -14.73 14.43
C ALA A 20 -1.24 -14.05 15.16
N GLU A 21 -1.75 -12.93 14.63
CA GLU A 21 -2.92 -12.24 15.14
C GLU A 21 -4.18 -13.12 15.09
N THR A 22 -4.37 -13.83 13.98
CA THR A 22 -5.52 -14.74 13.80
C THR A 22 -5.46 -15.92 14.76
N LEU A 23 -4.29 -16.57 14.91
CA LEU A 23 -4.07 -17.65 15.86
C LEU A 23 -4.37 -17.21 17.29
N ARG A 24 -3.85 -16.05 17.72
CA ARG A 24 -4.11 -15.54 19.08
C ARG A 24 -5.59 -15.23 19.32
N ASN A 25 -6.30 -14.71 18.33
CA ASN A 25 -7.72 -14.37 18.47
C ASN A 25 -8.61 -15.61 18.56
N GLU A 26 -8.32 -16.65 17.78
CA GLU A 26 -9.12 -17.87 17.75
C GLU A 26 -8.73 -18.84 18.89
N GLU A 27 -7.45 -18.83 19.30
CA GLU A 27 -6.93 -19.61 20.43
C GLU A 27 -6.14 -18.72 21.41
N PRO A 28 -6.81 -18.10 22.40
CA PRO A 28 -6.17 -17.18 23.34
C PRO A 28 -5.04 -17.78 24.18
N SER A 29 -4.97 -19.11 24.33
CA SER A 29 -3.91 -19.82 25.06
C SER A 29 -2.75 -20.30 24.19
N ALA A 30 -2.81 -20.15 22.87
CA ALA A 30 -1.80 -20.69 21.95
C ALA A 30 -0.38 -20.17 22.29
N GLU A 31 0.61 -21.05 22.31
CA GLU A 31 2.02 -20.66 22.38
C GLU A 31 2.53 -20.35 20.97
N ILE A 32 2.71 -19.05 20.68
CA ILE A 32 3.05 -18.56 19.34
C ILE A 32 4.44 -17.93 19.39
N THR A 33 5.34 -18.44 18.56
CA THR A 33 6.67 -17.87 18.33
C THR A 33 6.78 -17.35 16.89
N VAL A 34 7.18 -16.09 16.73
CA VAL A 34 7.50 -15.47 15.44
C VAL A 34 9.00 -15.26 15.35
N ILE A 35 9.62 -15.87 14.35
CA ILE A 35 11.05 -15.75 14.07
C ILE A 35 11.22 -14.84 12.86
N ALA A 36 11.99 -13.76 13.00
CA ALA A 36 12.25 -12.82 11.90
C ALA A 36 13.70 -12.32 11.94
N ASP A 37 14.25 -12.02 10.77
CA ASP A 37 15.63 -11.54 10.62
C ASP A 37 15.73 -10.00 10.62
N THR A 38 14.65 -9.32 11.01
CA THR A 38 14.58 -7.88 11.14
C THR A 38 13.84 -7.50 12.43
N PRO A 39 14.35 -6.51 13.20
CA PRO A 39 13.66 -6.04 14.40
C PRO A 39 12.52 -5.06 14.08
N LEU A 40 12.36 -4.68 12.81
CA LEU A 40 11.36 -3.69 12.39
C LEU A 40 9.94 -4.29 12.50
N PRO A 41 8.96 -3.52 13.01
CA PRO A 41 7.56 -3.91 12.90
C PRO A 41 7.17 -4.14 11.45
N ALA A 42 6.14 -4.97 11.23
CA ALA A 42 5.55 -5.11 9.90
C ALA A 42 5.13 -3.73 9.37
N TYR A 43 5.58 -3.40 8.15
CA TYR A 43 5.34 -2.12 7.49
C TYR A 43 4.67 -2.32 6.12
N TYR A 44 3.92 -1.32 5.69
CA TYR A 44 3.11 -1.34 4.47
C TYR A 44 4.01 -1.14 3.24
N ARG A 45 4.58 -2.24 2.75
CA ARG A 45 5.48 -2.25 1.58
C ARG A 45 4.93 -1.51 0.35
N PRO A 46 3.62 -1.59 -0.01
CA PRO A 46 3.09 -0.83 -1.13
C PRO A 46 3.21 0.70 -1.01
N ALA A 47 3.34 1.25 0.21
CA ALA A 47 3.55 2.69 0.42
C ALA A 47 5.03 3.10 0.37
N LEU A 48 5.98 2.17 0.16
CA LEU A 48 7.39 2.54 0.01
C LEU A 48 7.62 3.45 -1.20
N LYS A 49 6.81 3.33 -2.25
CA LYS A 49 6.84 4.28 -3.38
C LYS A 49 6.51 5.70 -2.93
N ASP A 50 5.56 5.88 -2.02
CA ASP A 50 5.21 7.19 -1.49
C ASP A 50 6.33 7.72 -0.58
N TYR A 51 7.08 6.83 0.07
CA TYR A 51 8.30 7.20 0.80
C TYR A 51 9.40 7.64 -0.16
N LEU A 52 9.59 6.94 -1.29
CA LEU A 52 10.48 7.39 -2.38
C LEU A 52 10.03 8.72 -3.00
N ALA A 53 8.75 9.09 -2.88
CA ALA A 53 8.21 10.33 -3.42
C ALA A 53 8.18 11.47 -2.39
N ASP A 54 8.74 11.29 -1.19
CA ASP A 54 8.65 12.22 -0.05
C ASP A 54 7.20 12.57 0.36
N ARG A 55 6.22 11.70 0.07
CA ARG A 55 4.79 11.89 0.40
C ARG A 55 4.40 11.34 1.77
N VAL A 56 5.17 10.39 2.28
CA VAL A 56 5.00 9.77 3.60
C VAL A 56 6.36 9.67 4.30
N THR A 57 6.35 9.62 5.63
CA THR A 57 7.57 9.37 6.42
C THR A 57 7.68 7.90 6.81
N GLU A 58 8.88 7.46 7.16
CA GLU A 58 9.12 6.07 7.57
C GLU A 58 8.20 5.62 8.72
N ASP A 59 8.01 6.46 9.73
CA ASP A 59 7.16 6.13 10.89
C ASP A 59 5.71 5.83 10.51
N THR A 60 5.21 6.42 9.43
CA THR A 60 3.85 6.18 8.92
C THR A 60 3.70 4.89 8.12
N LEU A 61 4.82 4.21 7.80
CA LEU A 61 4.80 2.93 7.10
C LEU A 61 4.45 1.76 8.04
N TYR A 62 4.71 1.87 9.34
CA TYR A 62 4.52 0.77 10.28
C TYR A 62 3.03 0.45 10.49
N VAL A 63 2.65 -0.79 10.21
CA VAL A 63 1.25 -1.30 10.28
C VAL A 63 0.89 -1.77 11.69
N ARG A 64 1.92 -2.07 12.50
CA ARG A 64 1.80 -2.46 13.90
C ARG A 64 2.82 -1.68 14.73
N ARG A 65 2.47 -1.42 15.99
CA ARG A 65 3.38 -0.80 16.96
C ARG A 65 4.46 -1.81 17.36
N ARG A 66 5.59 -1.32 17.86
CA ARG A 66 6.69 -2.17 18.35
C ARG A 66 6.25 -3.14 19.47
N SER A 67 5.28 -2.73 20.30
CA SER A 67 4.74 -3.54 21.39
C SER A 67 3.82 -4.68 20.92
N PHE A 68 3.43 -4.73 19.64
CA PHE A 68 2.39 -5.63 19.13
C PHE A 68 2.53 -7.10 19.57
N TYR A 69 3.72 -7.68 19.44
CA TYR A 69 3.93 -9.06 19.85
C TYR A 69 3.83 -9.24 21.36
N ALA A 70 4.41 -8.31 22.14
CA ALA A 70 4.33 -8.35 23.60
C ALA A 70 2.88 -8.17 24.11
N ASP A 71 2.13 -7.23 23.53
CA ASP A 71 0.73 -6.95 23.88
C ASP A 71 -0.17 -8.17 23.65
N LEU A 72 0.18 -9.02 22.68
CA LEU A 72 -0.53 -10.26 22.36
C LEU A 72 0.08 -11.51 23.01
N GLY A 73 1.13 -11.36 23.84
CA GLY A 73 1.84 -12.51 24.42
C GLY A 73 2.39 -13.46 23.34
N ILE A 74 2.87 -12.92 22.23
CA ILE A 74 3.56 -13.64 21.16
C ILE A 74 5.06 -13.51 21.40
N HIS A 75 5.78 -14.63 21.42
CA HIS A 75 7.22 -14.62 21.56
C HIS A 75 7.86 -14.20 20.23
N PHE A 76 8.51 -13.04 20.20
CA PHE A 76 9.25 -12.58 19.02
C PHE A 76 10.74 -12.91 19.18
N MET A 77 11.31 -13.58 18.18
CA MET A 77 12.71 -13.98 18.15
C MET A 77 13.40 -13.36 16.94
N LEU A 78 14.38 -12.49 17.21
CA LEU A 78 15.24 -11.90 16.18
C LEU A 78 16.33 -12.91 15.79
N ASP A 79 16.05 -13.73 14.78
CA ASP A 79 16.97 -14.73 14.23
C ASP A 79 16.50 -15.13 12.82
N ARG A 80 17.31 -15.93 12.13
CA ARG A 80 17.01 -16.45 10.79
C ARG A 80 16.99 -17.96 10.81
N ALA A 81 15.91 -18.57 10.31
CA ALA A 81 15.89 -20.01 10.05
C ALA A 81 16.82 -20.34 8.87
N VAL A 82 17.68 -21.34 9.05
CA VAL A 82 18.69 -21.77 8.06
C VAL A 82 18.54 -23.22 7.63
N ARG A 83 17.73 -24.02 8.34
CA ARG A 83 17.41 -25.40 7.96
C ARG A 83 16.11 -25.86 8.62
N ILE A 84 15.38 -26.74 7.94
CA ILE A 84 14.22 -27.44 8.49
C ILE A 84 14.55 -28.93 8.56
N ALA A 85 14.46 -29.51 9.75
CA ALA A 85 14.57 -30.94 10.00
C ALA A 85 13.17 -31.53 10.18
N VAL A 86 12.48 -31.80 9.08
CA VAL A 86 11.07 -32.25 9.05
C VAL A 86 10.84 -33.47 9.95
N ASN A 87 11.69 -34.50 9.85
CA ASN A 87 11.55 -35.74 10.65
C ASN A 87 11.70 -35.52 12.17
N GLN A 88 12.29 -34.39 12.57
CA GLN A 88 12.49 -34.03 13.98
C GLN A 88 11.53 -32.94 14.44
N HIS A 89 10.63 -32.47 13.56
CA HIS A 89 9.76 -31.32 13.82
C HIS A 89 10.53 -30.12 14.37
N ALA A 90 11.67 -29.79 13.74
CA ALA A 90 12.57 -28.76 14.26
C ALA A 90 13.15 -27.84 13.18
N LEU A 91 13.44 -26.60 13.56
CA LEU A 91 14.18 -25.61 12.81
C LEU A 91 15.58 -25.44 13.39
N GLN A 92 16.57 -25.27 12.54
CA GLN A 92 17.86 -24.74 12.92
C GLN A 92 17.93 -23.25 12.58
N LEU A 93 18.39 -22.45 13.54
CA LEU A 93 18.55 -21.01 13.39
C LEU A 93 20.01 -20.63 13.12
N SER A 94 20.23 -19.43 12.60
CA SER A 94 21.55 -18.91 12.26
C SER A 94 22.45 -18.74 13.48
N SER A 95 21.87 -18.52 14.66
CA SER A 95 22.57 -18.53 15.95
C SER A 95 23.07 -19.91 16.39
N GLY A 96 22.68 -20.98 15.69
CA GLY A 96 22.91 -22.36 16.10
C GLY A 96 21.84 -22.93 17.03
N ARG A 97 20.88 -22.13 17.50
CA ARG A 97 19.73 -22.61 18.29
C ARG A 97 18.85 -23.54 17.44
N GLN A 98 18.25 -24.53 18.11
CA GLN A 98 17.25 -25.42 17.54
C GLN A 98 15.89 -25.20 18.20
N ILE A 99 14.85 -25.01 17.40
CA ILE A 99 13.46 -24.78 17.83
C ILE A 99 12.58 -25.91 17.32
N GLY A 100 11.93 -26.64 18.22
CA GLY A 100 10.91 -27.64 17.92
C GLY A 100 9.54 -27.01 17.70
N TYR A 101 8.69 -27.63 16.90
CA TYR A 101 7.35 -27.12 16.59
C TYR A 101 6.27 -28.23 16.55
N ASP A 102 5.06 -27.92 17.00
CA ASP A 102 3.87 -28.73 16.67
C ASP A 102 3.33 -28.36 15.28
N ARG A 103 3.36 -27.07 14.93
CA ARG A 103 2.94 -26.52 13.63
C ARG A 103 3.92 -25.45 13.16
N LEU A 104 4.37 -25.56 11.92
CA LEU A 104 5.32 -24.63 11.29
C LEU A 104 4.65 -23.86 10.14
N LEU A 105 4.73 -22.53 10.19
CA LEU A 105 4.26 -21.65 9.13
C LEU A 105 5.42 -20.88 8.48
N LEU A 106 5.61 -21.11 7.19
CA LEU A 106 6.65 -20.49 6.36
C LEU A 106 6.09 -19.22 5.72
N ALA A 107 6.40 -18.06 6.31
CA ALA A 107 5.97 -16.73 5.88
C ALA A 107 7.17 -15.85 5.47
N THR A 108 8.20 -16.47 4.89
CA THR A 108 9.51 -15.86 4.59
C THR A 108 9.45 -14.82 3.48
N GLY A 109 8.35 -14.81 2.71
CA GLY A 109 8.15 -13.92 1.59
C GLY A 109 9.16 -14.16 0.47
N ALA A 110 9.63 -13.07 -0.12
CA ALA A 110 10.57 -13.06 -1.23
C ALA A 110 11.70 -12.05 -1.02
N ARG A 111 12.68 -12.05 -1.92
CA ARG A 111 13.69 -11.00 -2.14
C ARG A 111 13.49 -10.38 -3.52
N ALA A 112 14.03 -9.18 -3.75
CA ALA A 112 14.08 -8.60 -5.09
C ALA A 112 15.01 -9.43 -5.96
N SER A 113 14.62 -9.70 -7.21
CA SER A 113 15.49 -10.35 -8.18
C SER A 113 16.67 -9.43 -8.51
N ARG A 114 17.86 -9.99 -8.47
CA ARG A 114 19.10 -9.25 -8.74
C ARG A 114 19.47 -9.35 -10.21
N LEU A 115 20.10 -8.30 -10.72
CA LEU A 115 20.73 -8.36 -12.03
C LEU A 115 21.94 -9.31 -11.96
N SER A 116 22.06 -10.20 -12.93
CA SER A 116 23.17 -11.15 -13.04
C SER A 116 24.00 -10.82 -14.28
N CYS A 117 24.93 -9.88 -14.13
CA CYS A 117 25.87 -9.49 -15.17
C CYS A 117 27.16 -8.92 -14.55
N PRO A 118 28.25 -8.77 -15.34
CA PRO A 118 29.43 -8.03 -14.88
C PRO A 118 29.06 -6.63 -14.38
N GLY A 119 29.63 -6.23 -13.25
CA GLY A 119 29.39 -4.94 -12.61
C GLY A 119 28.05 -4.79 -11.87
N SER A 120 27.25 -5.86 -11.76
CA SER A 120 25.96 -5.84 -11.03
C SER A 120 26.09 -5.58 -9.52
N ASP A 121 27.30 -5.68 -8.98
CA ASP A 121 27.69 -5.42 -7.60
C ASP A 121 28.25 -4.00 -7.37
N LEU A 122 28.37 -3.18 -8.42
CA LEU A 122 28.85 -1.80 -8.32
C LEU A 122 27.93 -0.92 -7.47
N ALA A 123 28.54 0.05 -6.77
CA ALA A 123 27.80 1.04 -6.02
C ALA A 123 26.96 1.91 -6.96
N GLY A 124 25.63 1.91 -6.75
CA GLY A 124 24.66 2.57 -7.64
C GLY A 124 23.76 1.58 -8.39
N VAL A 125 24.04 0.26 -8.34
CA VAL A 125 23.07 -0.77 -8.74
C VAL A 125 22.18 -1.08 -7.53
N ILE A 126 20.89 -0.80 -7.64
CA ILE A 126 19.95 -0.91 -6.52
C ILE A 126 18.69 -1.71 -6.88
N THR A 127 18.23 -2.50 -5.92
CA THR A 127 16.89 -3.11 -5.91
C THR A 127 15.98 -2.32 -4.97
N LEU A 128 14.66 -2.42 -5.14
CA LEU A 128 13.69 -1.76 -4.26
C LEU A 128 12.75 -2.79 -3.62
N ARG A 129 12.88 -3.02 -2.31
CA ARG A 129 11.96 -3.91 -1.55
C ARG A 129 11.83 -3.56 -0.06
N THR A 130 12.92 -3.19 0.58
CA THR A 130 13.00 -2.92 2.02
C THR A 130 13.11 -1.43 2.30
N ILE A 131 12.79 -0.99 3.53
CA ILE A 131 13.02 0.42 3.93
C ILE A 131 14.49 0.81 3.71
N ALA A 132 15.43 -0.09 4.02
CA ALA A 132 16.86 0.13 3.82
C ALA A 132 17.21 0.39 2.34
N ASP A 133 16.59 -0.34 1.41
CA ASP A 133 16.77 -0.13 -0.03
C ASP A 133 16.34 1.28 -0.44
N TYR A 134 15.19 1.73 0.05
CA TYR A 134 14.64 3.05 -0.27
C TYR A 134 15.46 4.17 0.37
N GLN A 135 15.92 4.01 1.61
CA GLN A 135 16.86 4.94 2.24
C GLN A 135 18.19 5.04 1.47
N ALA A 136 18.74 3.92 1.00
CA ALA A 136 19.94 3.90 0.18
C ALA A 136 19.72 4.60 -1.16
N THR A 137 18.55 4.39 -1.77
CA THR A 137 18.13 5.05 -3.00
C THR A 137 18.07 6.56 -2.81
N LEU A 138 17.35 7.05 -1.78
CA LEU A 138 17.22 8.48 -1.51
C LEU A 138 18.58 9.17 -1.33
N ARG A 139 19.57 8.50 -0.69
CA ARG A 139 20.94 9.01 -0.60
C ARG A 139 21.62 9.14 -1.96
N LEU A 140 21.49 8.13 -2.83
CA LEU A 140 22.08 8.17 -4.18
C LEU A 140 21.44 9.26 -5.05
N LEU A 141 20.13 9.44 -4.94
CA LEU A 141 19.37 10.42 -5.71
C LEU A 141 19.70 11.88 -5.36
N GLN A 142 20.39 12.16 -4.24
CA GLN A 142 20.87 13.51 -3.92
C GLN A 142 21.85 14.06 -4.96
N THR A 143 22.64 13.17 -5.58
CA THR A 143 23.68 13.56 -6.56
C THR A 143 23.45 12.98 -7.95
N ALA A 144 22.59 11.98 -8.09
CA ALA A 144 22.30 11.35 -9.37
C ALA A 144 21.57 12.32 -10.31
N ARG A 145 21.99 12.35 -11.57
CA ARG A 145 21.31 13.13 -12.63
C ARG A 145 20.64 12.23 -13.66
N ARG A 146 21.20 11.04 -13.87
CA ARG A 146 20.73 10.05 -14.86
C ARG A 146 20.52 8.70 -14.21
N VAL A 147 19.32 8.17 -14.35
CA VAL A 147 18.95 6.87 -13.79
C VAL A 147 18.45 5.96 -14.90
N VAL A 148 18.97 4.75 -14.94
CA VAL A 148 18.40 3.67 -15.75
C VAL A 148 17.46 2.86 -14.87
N VAL A 149 16.20 2.70 -15.28
CA VAL A 149 15.26 1.80 -14.63
C VAL A 149 15.03 0.59 -15.53
N CYS A 150 15.19 -0.62 -14.99
CA CYS A 150 14.98 -1.86 -15.72
C CYS A 150 13.82 -2.67 -15.12
N GLY A 151 12.83 -3.00 -15.94
CA GLY A 151 11.67 -3.80 -15.55
C GLY A 151 10.37 -3.22 -16.09
N SER A 152 9.34 -4.05 -16.25
CA SER A 152 8.05 -3.61 -16.83
C SER A 152 6.87 -3.76 -15.88
N GLY A 153 7.11 -4.11 -14.61
CA GLY A 153 6.08 -4.28 -13.57
C GLY A 153 5.73 -2.96 -12.86
N SER A 154 4.71 -3.00 -12.00
CA SER A 154 4.21 -1.82 -11.28
C SER A 154 5.31 -1.02 -10.58
N LEU A 155 6.22 -1.69 -9.87
CA LEU A 155 7.32 -1.05 -9.16
C LEU A 155 8.25 -0.25 -10.09
N ALA A 156 8.51 -0.77 -11.30
CA ALA A 156 9.34 -0.07 -12.28
C ALA A 156 8.63 1.20 -12.76
N LEU A 157 7.37 1.06 -13.17
CA LEU A 157 6.54 2.17 -13.67
C LEU A 157 6.39 3.29 -12.63
N GLU A 158 6.06 2.92 -11.39
CA GLU A 158 5.98 3.87 -10.27
C GLU A 158 7.32 4.55 -10.00
N THR A 159 8.43 3.83 -10.14
CA THR A 159 9.77 4.41 -9.94
C THR A 159 10.13 5.38 -11.06
N VAL A 160 9.83 5.05 -12.32
CA VAL A 160 10.04 5.96 -13.46
C VAL A 160 9.28 7.26 -13.22
N GLU A 161 8.00 7.18 -12.86
CA GLU A 161 7.15 8.34 -12.56
C GLU A 161 7.74 9.23 -11.46
N ILE A 162 8.11 8.62 -10.33
CA ILE A 162 8.65 9.36 -9.17
C ILE A 162 9.97 10.05 -9.52
N LEU A 163 10.85 9.37 -10.25
CA LEU A 163 12.15 9.93 -10.65
C LEU A 163 11.98 11.09 -11.65
N GLN A 164 11.07 10.97 -12.62
CA GLN A 164 10.74 12.06 -13.54
C GLN A 164 10.19 13.27 -12.78
N HIS A 165 9.27 13.09 -11.83
CA HIS A 165 8.75 14.18 -11.00
C HIS A 165 9.81 14.83 -10.10
N ARG A 166 10.89 14.11 -9.76
CA ARG A 166 12.06 14.66 -9.06
C ARG A 166 13.02 15.41 -10.00
N GLY A 167 12.71 15.52 -11.29
CA GLY A 167 13.55 16.19 -12.30
C GLY A 167 14.81 15.41 -12.68
N ILE A 168 14.83 14.10 -12.41
CA ILE A 168 15.94 13.21 -12.75
C ILE A 168 15.72 12.67 -14.16
N GLN A 169 16.76 12.64 -14.98
CA GLN A 169 16.67 12.08 -16.33
C GLN A 169 16.56 10.56 -16.26
N VAL A 170 15.43 10.00 -16.70
CA VAL A 170 15.20 8.55 -16.68
C VAL A 170 15.32 7.93 -18.07
N THR A 171 16.09 6.84 -18.16
CA THR A 171 16.02 5.89 -19.27
C THR A 171 15.32 4.61 -18.79
N HIS A 172 14.22 4.24 -19.43
CA HIS A 172 13.43 3.06 -19.07
C HIS A 172 13.72 1.91 -20.04
N LEU A 173 14.36 0.84 -19.55
CA LEU A 173 14.74 -0.33 -20.33
C LEU A 173 13.67 -1.41 -20.26
N LEU A 174 13.12 -1.75 -21.43
CA LEU A 174 12.05 -2.71 -21.59
C LEU A 174 12.42 -3.79 -22.60
N ARG A 175 12.18 -5.06 -22.25
CA ARG A 175 12.34 -6.20 -23.19
C ARG A 175 11.32 -6.18 -24.32
N SER A 176 10.15 -5.60 -24.09
CA SER A 176 9.07 -5.46 -25.07
C SER A 176 8.14 -4.31 -24.68
N ARG A 177 7.25 -3.92 -25.59
CA ARG A 177 6.20 -2.91 -25.32
C ARG A 177 5.13 -3.39 -24.35
N ARG A 178 5.18 -4.66 -23.92
CA ARG A 178 4.16 -5.24 -23.05
C ARG A 178 4.50 -4.99 -21.58
N LEU A 179 3.86 -3.98 -21.01
CA LEU A 179 3.96 -3.67 -19.59
C LEU A 179 3.14 -4.64 -18.77
N TRP A 180 3.68 -4.99 -17.59
CA TRP A 180 3.08 -5.80 -16.54
C TRP A 180 2.07 -6.83 -17.05
N LYS A 181 2.56 -7.75 -17.90
CA LYS A 181 1.75 -8.65 -18.73
C LYS A 181 0.72 -9.50 -17.98
N ASP A 182 0.91 -9.69 -16.68
CA ASP A 182 0.00 -10.43 -15.82
C ASP A 182 -1.28 -9.63 -15.51
N ILE A 183 -1.23 -8.29 -15.63
CA ILE A 183 -2.31 -7.37 -15.23
C ILE A 183 -2.77 -6.47 -16.37
N LEU A 184 -1.88 -5.67 -16.95
CA LEU A 184 -2.22 -4.77 -18.07
C LEU A 184 -2.48 -5.60 -19.31
N ASP A 185 -3.25 -5.12 -20.29
CA ASP A 185 -3.28 -5.66 -21.67
C ASP A 185 -2.47 -4.76 -22.62
N ARG A 186 -2.53 -5.02 -23.94
CA ARG A 186 -1.78 -4.22 -24.93
C ARG A 186 -2.24 -2.76 -24.91
N THR A 187 -3.55 -2.50 -24.95
CA THR A 187 -4.11 -1.15 -24.96
C THR A 187 -3.72 -0.38 -23.70
N ALA A 188 -3.88 -1.00 -22.54
CA ALA A 188 -3.47 -0.42 -21.26
C ALA A 188 -1.95 -0.16 -21.19
N SER A 189 -1.12 -1.05 -21.77
CA SER A 189 0.33 -0.84 -21.84
C SER A 189 0.68 0.40 -22.68
N GLU A 190 0.05 0.56 -23.84
CA GLU A 190 0.30 1.70 -24.73
C GLU A 190 -0.16 3.03 -24.13
N LEU A 191 -1.23 3.05 -23.33
CA LEU A 191 -1.64 4.26 -22.59
C LEU A 191 -0.56 4.73 -21.61
N VAL A 192 0.04 3.81 -20.85
CA VAL A 192 1.13 4.12 -19.92
C VAL A 192 2.38 4.56 -20.67
N LEU A 193 2.79 3.82 -21.70
CA LEU A 193 3.97 4.17 -22.51
C LEU A 193 3.83 5.55 -23.16
N HIS A 194 2.64 5.87 -23.68
CA HIS A 194 2.39 7.18 -24.26
C HIS A 194 2.52 8.30 -23.23
N GLN A 195 2.07 8.07 -21.99
CA GLN A 195 2.24 9.04 -20.91
C GLN A 195 3.72 9.19 -20.51
N GLU A 196 4.48 8.09 -20.43
CA GLU A 196 5.93 8.13 -20.20
C GLU A 196 6.66 8.95 -21.29
N GLU A 197 6.32 8.73 -22.56
CA GLU A 197 6.88 9.49 -23.69
C GLU A 197 6.53 10.98 -23.61
N GLN A 198 5.28 11.32 -23.25
CA GLN A 198 4.84 12.72 -23.07
C GLN A 198 5.60 13.44 -21.95
N ASP A 199 5.95 12.72 -20.88
CA ASP A 199 6.73 13.25 -19.76
C ASP A 199 8.24 13.30 -20.05
N GLY A 200 8.67 12.87 -21.24
CA GLY A 200 10.06 12.94 -21.69
C GLY A 200 10.95 11.81 -21.21
N VAL A 201 10.39 10.67 -20.82
CA VAL A 201 11.16 9.45 -20.49
C VAL A 201 11.83 8.90 -21.76
N ASP A 202 13.11 8.54 -21.66
CA ASP A 202 13.81 7.84 -22.75
C ASP A 202 13.51 6.34 -22.68
N ILE A 203 12.51 5.88 -23.44
CA ILE A 203 12.08 4.46 -23.43
C ILE A 203 12.87 3.66 -24.47
N ARG A 204 13.47 2.57 -24.02
CA ARG A 204 14.32 1.68 -24.83
C ARG A 204 13.73 0.27 -24.87
N PHE A 205 13.08 -0.05 -25.99
CA PHE A 205 12.47 -1.36 -26.22
C PHE A 205 13.46 -2.36 -26.81
N GLY A 206 13.28 -3.64 -26.48
CA GLY A 206 14.14 -4.73 -26.98
C GLY A 206 15.55 -4.70 -26.40
N GLU A 207 15.77 -3.93 -25.34
CA GLU A 207 17.07 -3.77 -24.69
C GLU A 207 17.12 -4.52 -23.36
N GLU A 208 18.28 -5.12 -23.10
CA GLU A 208 18.61 -5.77 -21.82
C GLU A 208 20.03 -5.39 -21.44
N ILE A 209 20.30 -5.24 -20.13
CA ILE A 209 21.65 -4.96 -19.64
C ILE A 209 22.53 -6.20 -19.84
N ALA A 210 23.67 -6.01 -20.51
CA ALA A 210 24.72 -7.01 -20.66
C ALA A 210 25.85 -6.80 -19.64
N GLU A 211 26.15 -5.55 -19.31
CA GLU A 211 27.21 -5.15 -18.37
C GLU A 211 26.86 -3.81 -17.72
N VAL A 212 27.22 -3.64 -16.45
CA VAL A 212 27.24 -2.33 -15.78
C VAL A 212 28.69 -1.84 -15.71
N ILE A 213 28.93 -0.65 -16.23
CA ILE A 213 30.25 -0.03 -16.29
C ILE A 213 30.45 0.83 -15.05
N GLY A 214 31.59 0.68 -14.36
CA GLY A 214 31.96 1.50 -13.20
C GLY A 214 33.38 2.05 -13.24
N LYS A 215 33.72 2.88 -12.26
CA LYS A 215 35.11 3.29 -12.00
C LYS A 215 35.95 2.08 -11.58
N LYS A 216 37.22 2.00 -12.01
CA LYS A 216 38.16 0.95 -11.57
C LYS A 216 38.48 1.09 -10.07
N GLY A 217 38.39 -0.02 -9.33
CA GLY A 217 38.67 -0.12 -7.88
C GLY A 217 37.57 -0.89 -7.14
N ASP A 218 37.87 -1.39 -5.93
CA ASP A 218 36.87 -2.03 -5.06
C ASP A 218 35.77 -1.02 -4.69
N GLY A 219 34.50 -1.40 -4.89
CA GLY A 219 33.36 -0.53 -4.61
C GLY A 219 33.15 0.61 -5.63
N GLY A 220 33.63 0.42 -6.88
CA GLY A 220 33.47 1.38 -7.96
C GLY A 220 32.02 1.86 -8.15
N GLN A 221 31.85 3.15 -8.43
CA GLN A 221 30.54 3.76 -8.70
C GLN A 221 30.13 3.54 -10.16
N VAL A 222 28.82 3.32 -10.39
CA VAL A 222 28.22 3.22 -11.72
C VAL A 222 28.53 4.48 -12.57
N LEU A 223 28.88 4.26 -13.84
CA LEU A 223 29.07 5.29 -14.86
C LEU A 223 28.19 5.09 -16.10
N GLY A 224 27.56 3.92 -16.22
CA GLY A 224 26.72 3.55 -17.35
C GLY A 224 26.48 2.06 -17.44
N ILE A 225 25.80 1.66 -18.50
CA ILE A 225 25.57 0.27 -18.85
C ILE A 225 25.92 0.03 -20.32
N ILE A 226 26.13 -1.24 -20.66
CA ILE A 226 26.15 -1.74 -22.04
C ILE A 226 24.96 -2.69 -22.18
N THR A 227 24.16 -2.50 -23.22
CA THR A 227 23.05 -3.41 -23.52
C THR A 227 23.53 -4.62 -24.31
N LYS A 228 22.72 -5.69 -24.37
CA LYS A 228 23.01 -6.88 -25.20
C LYS A 228 23.13 -6.55 -26.69
N ASN A 229 22.53 -5.45 -27.14
CA ASN A 229 22.65 -4.95 -28.51
C ASN A 229 23.91 -4.08 -28.73
N GLY A 230 24.78 -3.95 -27.72
CA GLY A 230 26.02 -3.19 -27.79
C GLY A 230 25.87 -1.69 -27.57
N VAL A 231 24.68 -1.22 -27.17
CA VAL A 231 24.43 0.21 -26.92
C VAL A 231 24.97 0.60 -25.56
N ARG A 232 25.77 1.68 -25.51
CA ARG A 232 26.24 2.25 -24.25
C ARG A 232 25.32 3.37 -23.79
N ILE A 233 24.78 3.25 -22.57
CA ILE A 233 23.88 4.25 -21.96
C ILE A 233 24.54 4.77 -20.68
N PRO A 234 24.95 6.05 -20.63
CA PRO A 234 25.58 6.60 -19.44
C PRO A 234 24.54 6.90 -18.36
N CYS A 235 24.82 6.47 -17.13
CA CYS A 235 23.95 6.70 -15.98
C CYS A 235 24.77 6.69 -14.69
N ASP A 236 24.18 7.21 -13.62
CA ASP A 236 24.82 7.29 -12.30
C ASP A 236 24.24 6.24 -11.33
N VAL A 237 23.04 5.75 -11.63
CA VAL A 237 22.30 4.73 -10.87
C VAL A 237 21.57 3.81 -11.83
N VAL A 238 21.53 2.51 -11.49
CA VAL A 238 20.70 1.49 -12.15
C VAL A 238 19.70 0.96 -11.13
N VAL A 239 18.41 1.16 -11.37
CA VAL A 239 17.32 0.56 -10.59
C VAL A 239 16.88 -0.74 -11.27
N THR A 240 16.99 -1.85 -10.55
CA THR A 240 16.55 -3.17 -11.02
C THR A 240 15.21 -3.52 -10.37
N ALA A 241 14.14 -3.49 -11.17
CA ALA A 241 12.77 -3.82 -10.79
C ALA A 241 12.22 -4.96 -11.66
N ILE A 242 12.99 -6.04 -11.78
CA ILE A 242 12.78 -7.15 -12.72
C ILE A 242 12.01 -8.35 -12.13
N GLY A 243 11.48 -8.22 -10.92
CA GLY A 243 10.68 -9.23 -10.26
C GLY A 243 11.15 -9.58 -8.84
N ILE A 244 10.57 -10.66 -8.31
CA ILE A 244 10.88 -11.18 -6.98
C ILE A 244 11.22 -12.68 -7.05
N GLU A 245 12.03 -13.12 -6.10
CA GLU A 245 12.39 -14.51 -5.86
C GLU A 245 11.91 -14.94 -4.47
N PRO A 246 11.06 -15.96 -4.35
CA PRO A 246 10.68 -16.53 -3.06
C PRO A 246 11.90 -16.90 -2.20
N ALA A 247 11.87 -16.52 -0.93
CA ALA A 247 12.94 -16.75 0.03
C ALA A 247 12.83 -18.16 0.62
N ILE A 248 13.12 -19.17 -0.22
CA ILE A 248 12.86 -20.59 0.08
C ILE A 248 14.13 -21.46 0.07
N ASP A 249 15.32 -20.84 0.02
CA ASP A 249 16.57 -21.60 -0.20
C ASP A 249 16.83 -22.64 0.89
N PHE A 250 16.60 -22.30 2.17
CA PHE A 250 16.74 -23.24 3.29
C PHE A 250 15.65 -24.32 3.36
N ILE A 251 14.61 -24.20 2.53
CA ILE A 251 13.44 -25.09 2.51
C ILE A 251 13.64 -26.19 1.45
N LYS A 252 14.36 -25.89 0.35
CA LYS A 252 14.53 -26.80 -0.80
C LYS A 252 15.10 -28.17 -0.42
N GLU A 253 15.96 -28.24 0.57
CA GLU A 253 16.62 -29.48 1.02
C GLU A 253 15.86 -30.20 2.15
N SER A 254 14.71 -29.69 2.56
CA SER A 254 13.94 -30.23 3.69
C SER A 254 12.99 -31.38 3.33
N GLY A 255 12.82 -31.68 2.03
CA GLY A 255 11.82 -32.63 1.52
C GLY A 255 10.43 -32.03 1.29
N ILE A 256 10.22 -30.75 1.61
CA ILE A 256 8.99 -30.02 1.27
C ILE A 256 8.95 -29.75 -0.25
N ALA A 257 7.82 -30.05 -0.90
CA ALA A 257 7.64 -29.83 -2.33
C ALA A 257 7.76 -28.34 -2.68
N CYS A 258 8.75 -28.02 -3.53
CA CYS A 258 9.01 -26.66 -4.00
C CYS A 258 8.99 -26.59 -5.54
N GLY A 259 8.54 -25.45 -6.06
CA GLY A 259 8.71 -25.03 -7.45
C GLY A 259 9.52 -23.73 -7.50
N ARG A 260 8.91 -22.67 -8.03
CA ARG A 260 9.41 -21.31 -7.82
C ARG A 260 9.23 -20.86 -6.37
N GLY A 261 8.15 -21.29 -5.72
CA GLY A 261 7.85 -21.11 -4.29
C GLY A 261 7.62 -22.46 -3.57
N VAL A 262 7.22 -22.41 -2.31
CA VAL A 262 6.75 -23.61 -1.58
C VAL A 262 5.35 -23.95 -2.09
N LYS A 263 5.16 -25.17 -2.62
CA LYS A 263 3.87 -25.57 -3.16
C LYS A 263 2.87 -25.81 -2.04
N VAL A 264 1.68 -25.23 -2.18
CA VAL A 264 0.59 -25.38 -1.20
C VAL A 264 -0.75 -25.67 -1.86
N ASP A 265 -1.63 -26.34 -1.11
CA ASP A 265 -3.04 -26.45 -1.46
C ASP A 265 -3.83 -25.18 -1.10
N HIS A 266 -5.13 -25.14 -1.41
CA HIS A 266 -6.00 -24.00 -1.10
C HIS A 266 -6.16 -23.71 0.40
N ALA A 267 -5.78 -24.66 1.26
CA ALA A 267 -5.77 -24.54 2.71
C ALA A 267 -4.37 -24.14 3.25
N MET A 268 -3.46 -23.70 2.36
CA MET A 268 -2.09 -23.29 2.65
C MET A 268 -1.20 -24.40 3.23
N ARG A 269 -1.59 -25.67 3.06
CA ARG A 269 -0.82 -26.83 3.53
C ARG A 269 0.24 -27.21 2.51
N THR A 270 1.44 -27.54 2.98
CA THR A 270 2.50 -28.07 2.11
C THR A 270 2.35 -29.58 1.92
N SER A 271 3.29 -30.20 1.19
CA SER A 271 3.36 -31.66 1.07
C SER A 271 3.74 -32.38 2.38
N ILE A 272 4.18 -31.65 3.40
CA ILE A 272 4.57 -32.18 4.69
C ILE A 272 3.47 -31.85 5.71
N PRO A 273 2.96 -32.85 6.46
CA PRO A 273 2.02 -32.61 7.55
C PRO A 273 2.55 -31.57 8.53
N ASP A 274 1.66 -30.77 9.10
CA ASP A 274 1.97 -29.74 10.10
C ASP A 274 2.87 -28.59 9.62
N VAL A 275 3.24 -28.57 8.34
CA VAL A 275 3.99 -27.49 7.70
C VAL A 275 3.13 -26.78 6.66
N PHE A 276 3.08 -25.45 6.77
CA PHE A 276 2.27 -24.54 5.97
C PHE A 276 3.15 -23.47 5.34
N ALA A 277 2.70 -22.84 4.25
CA ALA A 277 3.41 -21.70 3.64
C ALA A 277 2.45 -20.64 3.10
N ILE A 278 2.84 -19.37 3.21
CA ILE A 278 1.99 -18.21 2.85
C ILE A 278 2.78 -17.04 2.27
N GLY A 279 2.06 -16.09 1.67
CA GLY A 279 2.59 -14.85 1.12
C GLY A 279 3.46 -15.09 -0.12
N ASP A 280 4.41 -14.20 -0.38
CA ASP A 280 5.32 -14.31 -1.53
C ASP A 280 6.19 -15.58 -1.53
N ALA A 281 6.22 -16.35 -0.44
CA ALA A 281 6.93 -17.63 -0.37
C ALA A 281 6.12 -18.81 -0.93
N ALA A 282 4.79 -18.68 -0.99
CA ALA A 282 3.88 -19.75 -1.39
C ALA A 282 3.58 -19.72 -2.88
N GLU A 283 3.61 -20.90 -3.49
CA GLU A 283 3.16 -21.18 -4.85
C GLU A 283 1.85 -21.98 -4.76
N THR A 284 0.78 -21.44 -5.34
CA THR A 284 -0.56 -22.04 -5.29
C THR A 284 -1.21 -22.03 -6.66
N CYS A 285 -2.04 -23.03 -6.91
CA CYS A 285 -2.80 -23.13 -8.15
C CYS A 285 -3.95 -22.12 -8.16
N ASP A 286 -4.01 -21.32 -9.23
CA ASP A 286 -5.12 -20.43 -9.53
C ASP A 286 -6.25 -21.24 -10.20
N PRO A 287 -7.37 -21.52 -9.52
CA PRO A 287 -8.43 -22.38 -10.02
C PRO A 287 -9.12 -21.79 -11.26
N ALA A 288 -9.03 -20.47 -11.47
CA ALA A 288 -9.63 -19.84 -12.65
C ALA A 288 -8.79 -20.08 -13.92
N THR A 289 -7.48 -20.27 -13.77
CA THR A 289 -6.56 -20.46 -14.91
C THR A 289 -5.86 -21.81 -14.95
N GLY A 290 -5.96 -22.60 -13.87
CA GLY A 290 -5.21 -23.85 -13.65
C GLY A 290 -3.70 -23.66 -13.51
N ARG A 291 -3.21 -22.41 -13.40
CA ARG A 291 -1.77 -22.11 -13.37
C ARG A 291 -1.27 -22.00 -11.93
N GLU A 292 -0.08 -22.54 -11.69
CA GLU A 292 0.67 -22.28 -10.46
C GLU A 292 1.17 -20.83 -10.42
N ARG A 293 0.91 -20.12 -9.32
CA ARG A 293 1.22 -18.69 -9.17
C ARG A 293 1.75 -18.36 -7.78
N ILE A 294 2.58 -17.33 -7.75
CA ILE A 294 2.96 -16.61 -6.53
C ILE A 294 2.27 -15.26 -6.58
N PHE A 295 1.40 -14.99 -5.61
CA PHE A 295 0.67 -13.74 -5.51
C PHE A 295 1.49 -12.71 -4.73
N GLY A 296 2.39 -12.02 -5.43
CA GLY A 296 3.26 -10.96 -4.89
C GLY A 296 2.51 -9.67 -4.54
N GLN A 297 1.41 -9.78 -3.81
CA GLN A 297 0.49 -8.69 -3.49
C GLN A 297 0.11 -8.72 -2.01
N TRP A 298 -0.05 -7.52 -1.44
CA TRP A 298 -0.29 -7.32 -0.01
C TRP A 298 -1.57 -8.00 0.51
N TYR A 299 -2.70 -7.76 -0.16
CA TYR A 299 -3.99 -8.27 0.30
C TYR A 299 -4.07 -9.80 0.18
N PRO A 300 -3.65 -10.45 -0.92
CA PRO A 300 -3.49 -11.89 -0.98
C PRO A 300 -2.67 -12.47 0.17
N ALA A 301 -1.51 -11.87 0.48
CA ALA A 301 -0.66 -12.33 1.58
C ALA A 301 -1.37 -12.27 2.95
N MET A 302 -2.18 -11.24 3.20
CA MET A 302 -3.04 -11.17 4.41
C MET A 302 -4.07 -12.29 4.46
N GLN A 303 -4.78 -12.54 3.35
CA GLN A 303 -5.80 -13.59 3.32
C GLN A 303 -5.19 -14.98 3.49
N GLN A 304 -4.06 -15.25 2.83
CA GLN A 304 -3.31 -16.49 3.02
C GLN A 304 -2.89 -16.67 4.49
N GLY A 305 -2.46 -15.60 5.17
CA GLY A 305 -2.16 -15.64 6.60
C GLY A 305 -3.35 -16.07 7.47
N ARG A 306 -4.55 -15.55 7.19
CA ARG A 306 -5.79 -15.99 7.88
C ARG A 306 -6.14 -17.43 7.58
N THR A 307 -6.11 -17.82 6.30
CA THR A 307 -6.42 -19.18 5.85
C THR A 307 -5.48 -20.19 6.51
N ALA A 308 -4.17 -19.91 6.56
CA ALA A 308 -3.21 -20.79 7.23
C ALA A 308 -3.47 -20.92 8.73
N ALA A 309 -3.77 -19.82 9.44
CA ALA A 309 -4.12 -19.89 10.86
C ALA A 309 -5.33 -20.81 11.10
N TYR A 310 -6.42 -20.66 10.32
CA TYR A 310 -7.57 -21.57 10.41
C TYR A 310 -7.22 -23.02 10.05
N SER A 311 -6.29 -23.23 9.12
CA SER A 311 -5.81 -24.55 8.74
C SER A 311 -5.03 -25.23 9.86
N MET A 312 -4.13 -24.49 10.51
CA MET A 312 -3.31 -24.94 11.63
C MET A 312 -4.16 -25.31 12.86
N LEU A 313 -5.29 -24.61 13.06
CA LEU A 313 -6.27 -24.88 14.11
C LEU A 313 -7.26 -26.01 13.77
N GLY A 314 -7.20 -26.60 12.57
CA GLY A 314 -8.15 -27.62 12.13
C GLY A 314 -9.59 -27.10 11.92
N MET A 315 -9.76 -25.78 11.77
CA MET A 315 -11.07 -25.12 11.65
C MET A 315 -11.57 -25.04 10.20
N LEU A 316 -10.71 -25.29 9.22
CA LEU A 316 -11.08 -25.44 7.81
C LEU A 316 -11.84 -26.77 7.61
N GLY A 317 -13.14 -26.75 7.90
CA GLY A 317 -14.07 -27.86 7.63
C GLY A 317 -15.26 -27.99 8.60
N THR A 318 -15.19 -27.44 9.82
CA THR A 318 -16.10 -27.84 10.91
C THR A 318 -17.17 -26.81 11.30
N ARG A 319 -17.09 -25.54 10.90
CA ARG A 319 -18.13 -24.51 11.17
C ARG A 319 -18.15 -23.34 10.17
N HIS A 320 -17.10 -23.18 9.39
CA HIS A 320 -16.88 -22.02 8.51
C HIS A 320 -17.19 -22.32 7.04
N LEU A 321 -18.06 -23.28 6.70
CA LEU A 321 -18.33 -23.66 5.30
C LEU A 321 -18.89 -22.51 4.43
N ARG A 322 -19.59 -21.52 5.01
CA ARG A 322 -19.96 -20.28 4.28
C ARG A 322 -18.79 -19.32 4.02
N HIS A 323 -17.62 -19.62 4.58
CA HIS A 323 -16.42 -18.81 4.58
C HIS A 323 -15.21 -19.57 4.00
N ALA A 324 -15.23 -20.90 3.95
CA ALA A 324 -14.11 -21.70 3.45
C ALA A 324 -13.93 -21.51 1.94
N GLU A 325 -15.00 -21.56 1.13
CA GLU A 325 -14.94 -21.17 -0.29
C GLU A 325 -14.65 -19.68 -0.49
N THR A 326 -15.14 -18.85 0.44
CA THR A 326 -14.90 -17.41 0.44
C THR A 326 -13.43 -17.09 0.71
N TYR A 327 -12.76 -17.75 1.66
CA TYR A 327 -11.38 -17.46 2.07
C TYR A 327 -10.33 -18.28 1.30
N SER A 328 -10.63 -19.53 0.94
CA SER A 328 -9.70 -20.40 0.20
C SER A 328 -9.38 -19.86 -1.19
N ASN A 329 -10.28 -19.05 -1.75
CA ASN A 329 -10.12 -18.40 -3.05
C ASN A 329 -10.29 -16.86 -3.03
N ALA A 330 -10.58 -16.21 -1.89
CA ALA A 330 -10.74 -14.73 -1.83
C ALA A 330 -9.51 -13.98 -2.33
N TYR A 331 -8.31 -14.50 -2.07
CA TYR A 331 -7.08 -13.88 -2.55
C TYR A 331 -6.94 -13.95 -4.07
N LEU A 332 -7.52 -14.96 -4.70
CA LEU A 332 -7.54 -15.16 -6.17
C LEU A 332 -8.49 -14.18 -6.86
N ARG A 333 -9.54 -13.76 -6.17
CA ARG A 333 -10.48 -12.72 -6.61
C ARG A 333 -10.13 -11.34 -6.06
N SER A 334 -8.89 -11.13 -5.62
CA SER A 334 -8.49 -9.87 -5.00
C SER A 334 -8.55 -8.71 -5.99
N ILE A 335 -8.89 -7.54 -5.46
CA ILE A 335 -8.81 -6.27 -6.18
C ILE A 335 -7.40 -5.70 -5.97
N SER A 336 -6.70 -5.44 -7.07
CA SER A 336 -5.47 -4.69 -7.10
C SER A 336 -5.78 -3.28 -7.56
N ALA A 337 -5.77 -2.32 -6.63
CA ALA A 337 -5.92 -0.91 -6.91
C ALA A 337 -4.54 -0.25 -6.80
N GLN A 338 -4.07 0.36 -7.88
CA GLN A 338 -2.74 0.99 -7.95
C GLN A 338 -2.81 2.29 -8.72
N TYR A 339 -1.90 3.19 -8.40
CA TYR A 339 -1.63 4.37 -9.20
C TYR A 339 -0.37 4.07 -10.02
N LEU A 340 -0.52 4.02 -11.33
CA LEU A 340 0.53 3.66 -12.28
C LEU A 340 0.68 4.81 -13.27
N TYR A 341 1.74 5.60 -13.13
CA TYR A 341 2.17 6.57 -14.13
C TYR A 341 1.04 7.48 -14.63
N GLY A 342 0.43 8.26 -13.73
CA GLY A 342 -0.72 9.10 -14.06
C GLY A 342 -2.09 8.43 -13.98
N PHE A 343 -2.17 7.10 -13.95
CA PHE A 343 -3.44 6.36 -14.05
C PHE A 343 -3.89 5.71 -12.73
N ASP A 344 -5.16 5.90 -12.40
CA ASP A 344 -5.84 5.12 -11.37
C ASP A 344 -6.28 3.77 -11.92
N VAL A 345 -5.45 2.76 -11.68
CA VAL A 345 -5.66 1.41 -12.17
C VAL A 345 -6.41 0.56 -11.13
N ALA A 346 -7.40 -0.20 -11.58
CA ALA A 346 -8.03 -1.27 -10.82
C ALA A 346 -8.04 -2.55 -11.67
N ALA A 347 -7.57 -3.65 -11.08
CA ALA A 347 -7.58 -4.98 -11.67
C ALA A 347 -8.23 -5.96 -10.70
N ILE A 348 -9.13 -6.81 -11.20
CA ILE A 348 -9.82 -7.83 -10.40
C ILE A 348 -9.81 -9.13 -11.19
N GLY A 349 -9.44 -10.22 -10.54
CA GLY A 349 -9.46 -11.55 -11.15
C GLY A 349 -8.56 -11.64 -12.40
N ILE A 350 -9.05 -12.30 -13.45
CA ILE A 350 -8.32 -12.46 -14.70
C ILE A 350 -8.43 -11.16 -15.51
N THR A 351 -7.32 -10.58 -15.95
CA THR A 351 -7.36 -9.40 -16.84
C THR A 351 -6.89 -9.69 -18.25
N ASN A 352 -6.22 -10.82 -18.46
CA ASN A 352 -5.67 -11.23 -19.74
C ASN A 352 -5.96 -12.71 -19.98
N VAL A 353 -6.65 -13.02 -21.08
CA VAL A 353 -6.89 -14.40 -21.53
C VAL A 353 -6.99 -14.43 -23.05
N SER A 354 -6.64 -15.56 -23.65
CA SER A 354 -6.67 -15.75 -25.11
C SER A 354 -7.50 -16.96 -25.54
N SER A 355 -8.40 -17.42 -24.66
CA SER A 355 -9.32 -18.53 -24.96
C SER A 355 -10.65 -17.99 -25.49
N PRO A 356 -11.23 -18.61 -26.54
CA PRO A 356 -12.54 -18.23 -27.07
C PRO A 356 -13.70 -18.46 -26.09
N GLU A 357 -13.47 -19.18 -24.97
CA GLU A 357 -14.47 -19.37 -23.91
C GLU A 357 -14.80 -18.08 -23.13
N TYR A 358 -13.96 -17.04 -23.26
CA TYR A 358 -14.16 -15.75 -22.60
C TYR A 358 -14.67 -14.71 -23.58
N GLN A 359 -15.71 -14.00 -23.20
CA GLN A 359 -16.19 -12.82 -23.89
C GLN A 359 -15.58 -11.58 -23.24
N GLU A 360 -14.84 -10.80 -24.03
CA GLU A 360 -14.31 -9.51 -23.61
C GLU A 360 -15.24 -8.38 -24.04
N ILE A 361 -15.67 -7.57 -23.07
CA ILE A 361 -16.41 -6.34 -23.33
C ILE A 361 -15.47 -5.19 -22.95
N GLN A 362 -15.26 -4.27 -23.87
CA GLN A 362 -14.38 -3.11 -23.68
C GLN A 362 -15.20 -1.82 -23.74
N ALA A 363 -14.85 -0.86 -22.91
CA ALA A 363 -15.25 0.54 -23.10
C ALA A 363 -14.49 1.11 -24.30
N ASP A 364 -15.12 2.02 -25.06
CA ASP A 364 -14.43 2.76 -26.12
C ASP A 364 -13.20 3.48 -25.53
N PRO A 365 -11.98 3.16 -26.00
CA PRO A 365 -10.78 3.79 -25.48
C PRO A 365 -10.78 5.26 -25.87
N ARG A 366 -10.71 6.14 -24.87
CA ARG A 366 -10.44 7.58 -25.06
C ARG A 366 -9.08 7.89 -24.46
N THR A 367 -8.52 9.06 -24.79
CA THR A 367 -7.34 9.57 -24.10
C THR A 367 -7.60 9.55 -22.59
N HIS A 368 -6.88 8.69 -21.88
CA HIS A 368 -6.96 8.42 -20.43
C HIS A 368 -8.14 7.61 -19.86
N ILE A 369 -8.98 6.99 -20.69
CA ILE A 369 -10.08 6.14 -20.20
C ILE A 369 -10.04 4.82 -20.94
N TYR A 370 -9.77 3.75 -20.21
CA TYR A 370 -9.86 2.39 -20.69
C TYR A 370 -10.41 1.49 -19.60
N SER A 371 -11.45 0.73 -19.90
CA SER A 371 -11.95 -0.30 -19.00
C SER A 371 -12.42 -1.50 -19.80
N LYS A 372 -12.29 -2.68 -19.22
CA LYS A 372 -12.83 -3.91 -19.78
C LYS A 372 -13.27 -4.88 -18.69
N VAL A 373 -14.15 -5.78 -19.07
CA VAL A 373 -14.59 -6.92 -18.27
C VAL A 373 -14.49 -8.19 -19.10
N LEU A 374 -14.06 -9.28 -18.45
CA LEU A 374 -14.05 -10.62 -19.02
C LEU A 374 -15.20 -11.41 -18.43
N LEU A 375 -16.06 -11.94 -19.31
CA LEU A 375 -17.16 -12.83 -18.94
C LEU A 375 -16.84 -14.26 -19.39
N LYS A 376 -17.19 -15.25 -18.57
CA LYS A 376 -17.26 -16.67 -18.92
C LYS A 376 -18.69 -17.14 -18.69
N ASP A 377 -19.36 -17.61 -19.74
CA ASP A 377 -20.77 -18.00 -19.69
C ASP A 377 -21.69 -16.89 -19.12
N GLY A 378 -21.39 -15.62 -19.44
CA GLY A 378 -22.09 -14.44 -18.94
C GLY A 378 -21.71 -13.99 -17.51
N ILE A 379 -20.91 -14.77 -16.79
CA ILE A 379 -20.45 -14.45 -15.43
C ILE A 379 -19.11 -13.71 -15.51
N PRO A 380 -18.95 -12.54 -14.85
CA PRO A 380 -17.68 -11.85 -14.83
C PRO A 380 -16.66 -12.62 -14.01
N VAL A 381 -15.47 -12.79 -14.59
CA VAL A 381 -14.32 -13.45 -13.96
C VAL A 381 -13.13 -12.50 -13.78
N GLY A 382 -13.28 -11.27 -14.29
CA GLY A 382 -12.15 -10.42 -14.61
C GLY A 382 -12.53 -8.99 -14.96
N MET A 383 -11.75 -8.01 -14.51
CA MET A 383 -11.91 -6.60 -14.87
C MET A 383 -10.57 -5.87 -14.84
N LEU A 384 -10.36 -4.97 -15.80
CA LEU A 384 -9.28 -3.98 -15.80
C LEU A 384 -9.87 -2.59 -16.03
N SER A 385 -9.43 -1.58 -15.27
CA SER A 385 -9.88 -0.20 -15.40
C SER A 385 -8.71 0.78 -15.21
N PHE A 386 -8.70 1.82 -16.03
CA PHE A 386 -7.80 2.99 -16.01
C PHE A 386 -8.60 4.30 -15.82
N ASP A 387 -9.88 4.21 -15.41
CA ASP A 387 -10.81 5.35 -15.31
C ASP A 387 -11.30 5.57 -13.86
N GLY A 388 -10.40 6.06 -13.00
CA GLY A 388 -10.76 6.56 -11.66
C GLY A 388 -11.39 5.53 -10.71
N ARG A 389 -11.28 4.23 -11.01
CA ARG A 389 -11.77 3.08 -10.23
C ARG A 389 -13.27 3.08 -9.90
N ARG A 390 -14.08 3.96 -10.50
CA ARG A 390 -15.47 4.25 -10.04
C ARG A 390 -16.37 3.02 -9.97
N ASP A 391 -16.20 2.05 -10.87
CA ASP A 391 -17.05 0.85 -10.93
C ASP A 391 -16.34 -0.44 -10.50
N ALA A 392 -15.08 -0.37 -10.06
CA ALA A 392 -14.31 -1.57 -9.71
C ALA A 392 -14.98 -2.39 -8.60
N LEU A 393 -15.56 -1.74 -7.60
CA LEU A 393 -16.29 -2.43 -6.53
C LEU A 393 -17.60 -3.08 -7.02
N ALA A 394 -18.25 -2.51 -8.04
CA ALA A 394 -19.44 -3.09 -8.64
C ALA A 394 -19.10 -4.38 -9.39
N PHE A 395 -18.03 -4.37 -10.18
CA PHE A 395 -17.54 -5.58 -10.84
C PHE A 395 -17.02 -6.62 -9.85
N LYS A 396 -16.30 -6.18 -8.80
CA LYS A 396 -15.88 -7.08 -7.70
C LYS A 396 -17.09 -7.77 -7.08
N ARG A 397 -18.16 -7.02 -6.81
CA ARG A 397 -19.42 -7.56 -6.29
C ARG A 397 -20.03 -8.59 -7.23
N ALA A 398 -20.10 -8.28 -8.53
CA ALA A 398 -20.63 -9.21 -9.52
C ALA A 398 -19.77 -10.49 -9.64
N ILE A 399 -18.44 -10.38 -9.58
CA ILE A 399 -17.50 -11.51 -9.61
C ILE A 399 -17.63 -12.38 -8.36
N ASP A 400 -17.72 -11.76 -7.18
CA ASP A 400 -17.83 -12.50 -5.91
C ASP A 400 -19.07 -13.38 -5.86
N HIS A 401 -20.20 -12.85 -6.37
CA HIS A 401 -21.50 -13.50 -6.33
C HIS A 401 -21.89 -14.18 -7.65
N ALA A 402 -20.95 -14.33 -8.57
CA ALA A 402 -21.13 -14.99 -9.87
C ALA A 402 -22.38 -14.51 -10.64
N VAL A 403 -22.61 -13.19 -10.65
CA VAL A 403 -23.82 -12.60 -11.24
C VAL A 403 -23.74 -12.64 -12.76
N ASN A 404 -24.75 -13.19 -13.43
CA ASN A 404 -24.83 -13.16 -14.89
C ASN A 404 -25.06 -11.72 -15.39
N LEU A 405 -24.07 -11.13 -16.06
CA LEU A 405 -24.11 -9.78 -16.62
C LEU A 405 -24.56 -9.73 -18.08
N MET A 406 -24.83 -10.87 -18.72
CA MET A 406 -25.31 -10.92 -20.10
C MET A 406 -26.54 -10.04 -20.37
N PRO A 407 -27.56 -9.95 -19.48
CA PRO A 407 -28.73 -9.10 -19.70
C PRO A 407 -28.41 -7.60 -19.83
N VAL A 408 -27.25 -7.15 -19.35
CA VAL A 408 -26.81 -5.75 -19.36
C VAL A 408 -25.47 -5.57 -20.06
N ALA A 409 -24.97 -6.58 -20.79
CA ALA A 409 -23.64 -6.60 -21.39
C ALA A 409 -23.36 -5.37 -22.29
N SER A 410 -24.32 -4.97 -23.11
CA SER A 410 -24.23 -3.79 -23.98
C SER A 410 -24.27 -2.45 -23.24
N LEU A 411 -24.60 -2.45 -21.95
CA LEU A 411 -24.73 -1.25 -21.12
C LEU A 411 -23.55 -1.05 -20.15
N LEU A 412 -22.71 -2.06 -19.93
CA LEU A 412 -21.72 -2.09 -18.83
C LEU A 412 -20.74 -0.90 -18.78
N PHE A 413 -20.48 -0.23 -19.90
CA PHE A 413 -19.63 0.97 -19.97
C PHE A 413 -20.36 2.20 -20.53
N ASN A 414 -21.68 2.15 -20.61
CA ASN A 414 -22.48 3.32 -20.94
C ASN A 414 -22.48 4.28 -19.73
N ARG A 415 -22.20 5.57 -19.97
CA ARG A 415 -22.12 6.60 -18.91
C ARG A 415 -23.38 6.73 -18.06
N GLU A 416 -24.55 6.50 -18.66
CA GLU A 416 -25.85 6.60 -18.01
C GLU A 416 -26.22 5.34 -17.21
N PHE A 417 -25.61 4.20 -17.56
CA PHE A 417 -25.83 2.95 -16.85
C PHE A 417 -24.95 2.87 -15.60
N LYS A 418 -25.53 2.43 -14.48
CA LYS A 418 -24.82 2.19 -13.22
C LYS A 418 -24.99 0.74 -12.80
N LEU A 419 -23.89 -0.02 -12.90
CA LEU A 419 -23.88 -1.43 -12.52
C LEU A 419 -24.23 -1.63 -11.04
N THR A 420 -23.81 -0.72 -10.15
CA THR A 420 -24.17 -0.75 -8.73
C THR A 420 -25.68 -0.74 -8.52
N THR A 421 -26.38 0.23 -9.11
CA THR A 421 -27.84 0.38 -9.02
C THR A 421 -28.56 -0.85 -9.58
N TRP A 422 -28.08 -1.40 -10.69
CA TRP A 422 -28.65 -2.61 -11.25
C TRP A 422 -28.46 -3.83 -10.31
N LEU A 423 -27.27 -4.00 -9.72
CA LEU A 423 -27.00 -5.06 -8.74
C LEU A 423 -27.83 -4.90 -7.46
N ASP A 424 -28.12 -3.66 -7.04
CA ASP A 424 -28.99 -3.37 -5.90
C ASP A 424 -30.44 -3.79 -6.18
N ALA A 425 -30.96 -3.50 -7.38
CA ALA A 425 -32.28 -3.96 -7.81
C ALA A 425 -32.39 -5.50 -7.84
N GLN A 426 -31.29 -6.19 -8.16
CA GLN A 426 -31.19 -7.65 -8.11
C GLN A 426 -30.92 -8.20 -6.70
N LYS A 427 -30.82 -7.35 -5.68
CA LYS A 427 -30.53 -7.72 -4.28
C LYS A 427 -29.24 -8.53 -4.10
N VAL A 428 -28.24 -8.29 -4.93
CA VAL A 428 -26.93 -8.94 -4.81
C VAL A 428 -26.26 -8.47 -3.51
N PRO A 429 -25.59 -9.31 -2.69
CA PRO A 429 -24.92 -8.81 -1.49
C PRO A 429 -23.75 -7.87 -1.82
N THR A 430 -23.23 -7.12 -0.84
CA THR A 430 -22.03 -6.28 -1.01
C THR A 430 -20.81 -7.11 -1.44
N PRO A 431 -19.79 -6.49 -2.06
CA PRO A 431 -18.56 -7.21 -2.40
C PRO A 431 -17.91 -7.80 -1.15
N VAL A 432 -17.33 -8.98 -1.31
CA VAL A 432 -16.52 -9.63 -0.27
C VAL A 432 -15.15 -8.96 -0.26
N LEU A 433 -15.09 -7.89 0.53
CA LEU A 433 -13.85 -7.30 1.02
C LEU A 433 -13.65 -7.96 2.37
N ALA A 434 -12.70 -8.89 2.51
CA ALA A 434 -12.49 -9.65 3.75
C ALA A 434 -11.89 -8.75 4.86
N VAL A 435 -12.65 -7.74 5.27
CA VAL A 435 -12.38 -6.77 6.30
C VAL A 435 -13.69 -6.64 7.10
N ARG A 436 -13.88 -7.51 8.10
CA ARG A 436 -14.83 -7.19 9.17
C ARG A 436 -14.15 -6.20 10.12
N LYS A 437 -14.88 -5.18 10.56
CA LYS A 437 -14.53 -4.42 11.78
C LYS A 437 -14.28 -5.45 12.89
N LEU A 438 -13.12 -5.36 13.53
CA LEU A 438 -12.87 -6.03 14.81
C LEU A 438 -13.92 -5.50 15.80
N SER A 439 -15.00 -6.25 16.00
CA SER A 439 -15.86 -6.02 17.15
C SER A 439 -15.13 -6.57 18.36
N GLN A 440 -14.65 -5.64 19.20
CA GLN A 440 -14.04 -5.84 20.51
C GLN A 440 -12.58 -6.34 20.47
N ALA A 441 -11.68 -5.48 20.94
CA ALA A 441 -10.34 -5.90 21.37
C ALA A 441 -10.47 -7.01 22.44
N PRO A 442 -9.57 -7.99 22.47
CA PRO A 442 -9.56 -9.00 23.54
C PRO A 442 -9.51 -8.28 24.89
N ARG A 443 -10.39 -8.67 25.82
CA ARG A 443 -10.32 -8.18 27.20
C ARG A 443 -8.92 -8.51 27.74
N PRO A 444 -8.22 -7.56 28.37
CA PRO A 444 -6.97 -7.87 29.04
C PRO A 444 -7.21 -8.99 30.05
N LEU A 445 -6.40 -10.05 29.97
CA LEU A 445 -6.45 -11.14 30.93
C LEU A 445 -6.19 -10.57 32.35
N PRO A 446 -6.91 -11.03 33.38
CA PRO A 446 -6.58 -10.66 34.75
C PRO A 446 -5.19 -11.19 35.09
N VAL A 447 -4.29 -10.29 35.49
CA VAL A 447 -2.96 -10.61 35.99
C VAL A 447 -3.12 -11.57 37.17
N ARG A 448 -2.71 -12.84 36.99
CA ARG A 448 -2.60 -13.79 38.10
C ARG A 448 -1.42 -13.34 38.97
N ASN A 449 -1.73 -12.91 40.20
CA ASN A 449 -0.73 -12.69 41.25
C ASN A 449 0.03 -14.00 41.52
N MET A 450 1.20 -14.16 40.91
CA MET A 450 2.20 -15.12 41.34
C MET A 450 2.79 -14.59 42.65
N LYS A 451 2.25 -15.05 43.78
CA LYS A 451 2.93 -14.93 45.07
C LYS A 451 4.20 -15.78 44.99
N SER A 452 5.34 -15.12 44.89
CA SER A 452 6.65 -15.73 45.08
C SER A 452 6.79 -16.14 46.55
N GLN A 453 6.85 -17.45 46.80
CA GLN A 453 7.53 -17.98 47.96
C GLN A 453 9.03 -17.89 47.70
N PHE A 454 9.69 -16.89 48.28
CA PHE A 454 11.13 -16.94 48.54
C PHE A 454 11.35 -16.76 50.04
N VAL A 455 11.79 -17.86 50.65
CA VAL A 455 12.24 -17.95 52.04
C VAL A 455 13.58 -17.23 52.16
N GLY A 456 13.70 -16.40 53.19
CA GLY A 456 14.86 -15.56 53.44
C GLY A 456 16.06 -16.28 54.04
N MET A 457 17.24 -15.82 53.66
CA MET A 457 18.46 -15.62 54.44
C MET A 457 19.22 -14.54 53.64
N GLY A 458 19.83 -13.46 54.13
CA GLY A 458 20.24 -13.02 55.46
C GLY A 458 21.51 -12.19 55.24
N GLY A 459 21.45 -10.87 55.47
CA GLY A 459 22.56 -9.97 55.82
C GLY A 459 23.70 -9.71 54.83
N MET A 460 23.79 -8.46 54.32
CA MET A 460 24.89 -7.50 54.58
C MET A 460 24.77 -6.25 53.68
N THR A 461 25.03 -5.08 54.27
CA THR A 461 24.92 -3.72 53.68
C THR A 461 26.36 -3.13 53.41
N PRO A 462 26.56 -1.87 52.94
CA PRO A 462 26.94 -1.50 51.57
C PRO A 462 28.26 -0.67 51.46
N LEU A 463 28.73 -0.31 50.25
CA LEU A 463 29.65 0.83 49.98
C LEU A 463 29.54 1.24 48.48
N LEU A 464 29.10 2.48 48.14
CA LEU A 464 29.87 3.67 47.69
C LEU A 464 30.66 3.42 46.38
N ASP A 465 30.62 4.22 45.31
CA ASP A 465 30.64 5.69 45.20
C ASP A 465 30.25 6.17 43.78
N LEU A 466 29.72 7.39 43.70
CA LEU A 466 29.66 8.24 42.48
C LEU A 466 30.94 9.08 42.36
N PRO A 467 31.15 9.80 41.24
CA PRO A 467 31.14 11.26 41.43
C PRO A 467 30.38 12.06 40.36
N ARG A 468 29.79 13.16 40.83
CA ARG A 468 29.37 14.36 40.10
C ARG A 468 30.43 15.45 40.29
N GLU A 469 30.57 16.33 39.31
CA GLU A 469 31.04 17.71 39.43
C GLU A 469 30.20 18.54 38.44
N ASP A 470 30.09 19.87 38.55
CA ASP A 470 29.45 20.70 39.57
C ASP A 470 29.08 22.04 38.87
N ILE A 471 27.91 22.60 39.22
CA ILE A 471 27.61 24.02 39.56
C ILE A 471 28.01 25.10 38.50
N GLU A 472 27.13 26.00 38.02
CA GLU A 472 26.54 27.09 38.81
C GLU A 472 25.45 27.87 38.04
N SER A 473 24.44 28.32 38.78
CA SER A 473 23.34 29.19 38.35
C SER A 473 23.64 30.66 38.63
N VAL A 474 23.39 31.56 37.67
CA VAL A 474 23.19 33.00 37.94
C VAL A 474 21.88 33.45 37.30
N ASN A 475 21.09 34.12 38.12
CA ASN A 475 19.74 34.57 37.85
C ASN A 475 19.75 36.11 37.78
N THR A 476 19.40 36.70 36.64
CA THR A 476 19.04 38.13 36.55
C THR A 476 17.90 38.33 35.56
N ARG A 477 16.78 38.85 36.09
CA ARG A 477 15.62 39.37 35.35
C ARG A 477 16.01 40.60 34.52
N SER A 478 15.57 40.66 33.26
CA SER A 478 14.87 41.83 32.69
C SER A 478 14.55 41.61 31.20
N ASN A 479 13.27 41.72 30.87
CA ASN A 479 12.70 42.53 29.78
C ASN A 479 13.49 42.65 28.45
N THR A 480 12.91 42.11 27.37
CA THR A 480 12.45 42.79 26.13
C THR A 480 12.63 41.92 24.88
N ASP A 481 11.52 41.55 24.24
CA ASP A 481 11.43 41.42 22.77
C ASP A 481 11.84 42.75 22.12
N PRO A 482 12.58 42.72 20.98
CA PRO A 482 11.97 43.25 19.74
C PRO A 482 12.51 42.68 18.40
N TYR A 483 11.76 43.02 17.33
CA TYR A 483 12.04 42.99 15.87
C TYR A 483 11.69 41.67 15.13
N MET A 484 10.67 41.52 14.27
CA MET A 484 9.88 42.40 13.37
C MET A 484 10.66 43.16 12.27
N ILE A 485 10.09 43.06 11.06
CA ILE A 485 10.23 43.85 9.80
C ILE A 485 11.04 43.16 8.66
N PRO A 486 10.66 43.25 7.35
CA PRO A 486 9.40 43.69 6.71
C PRO A 486 8.77 42.70 5.71
N VAL A 487 7.44 42.82 5.60
CA VAL A 487 6.66 42.55 4.39
C VAL A 487 6.97 43.66 3.38
N VAL A 488 7.41 43.30 2.17
CA VAL A 488 7.46 44.21 1.03
C VAL A 488 6.28 43.90 0.11
N THR A 489 5.29 44.77 0.17
CA THR A 489 4.29 44.98 -0.88
C THR A 489 4.90 45.89 -1.95
N MET A 490 4.94 45.43 -3.21
CA MET A 490 5.08 46.32 -4.36
C MET A 490 3.84 46.22 -5.24
N SER A 491 2.97 47.22 -5.09
CA SER A 491 1.99 47.66 -6.07
C SER A 491 2.70 48.40 -7.20
N GLY A 492 2.39 48.05 -8.45
CA GLY A 492 2.88 48.74 -9.64
C GLY A 492 1.77 48.97 -10.64
N SER A 493 1.05 50.07 -10.48
CA SER A 493 0.16 50.68 -11.47
C SER A 493 0.92 51.10 -12.73
N ARG A 494 0.35 50.87 -13.92
CA ARG A 494 0.76 51.56 -15.16
C ARG A 494 -0.40 52.34 -15.76
N ARG A 495 -0.24 53.66 -15.88
CA ARG A 495 -0.86 54.55 -16.87
C ARG A 495 0.27 55.23 -17.67
N GLY A 496 -0.06 55.63 -18.90
CA GLY A 496 0.82 56.05 -20.02
C GLY A 496 1.82 57.18 -19.73
N ASP A 497 2.70 57.55 -20.65
CA ASP A 497 2.38 57.94 -22.03
C ASP A 497 3.63 57.99 -22.94
N ALA A 498 3.37 57.95 -24.25
CA ALA A 498 4.08 58.50 -25.42
C ALA A 498 5.61 58.31 -25.64
N GLY A 499 5.97 57.87 -26.87
CA GLY A 499 7.24 58.24 -27.51
C GLY A 499 7.81 57.29 -28.58
N ARG A 500 7.18 57.26 -29.78
CA ARG A 500 7.75 57.10 -31.15
C ARG A 500 9.14 56.44 -31.36
N GLU A 501 9.22 55.36 -32.15
CA GLU A 501 9.76 55.38 -33.55
C GLU A 501 9.57 54.06 -34.34
N GLU A 502 8.84 54.19 -35.45
CA GLU A 502 8.82 53.49 -36.75
C GLU A 502 9.85 52.39 -37.10
N ARG A 503 9.42 51.18 -37.55
CA ARG A 503 9.09 50.78 -38.96
C ARG A 503 9.18 49.26 -39.23
N ARG A 504 8.12 48.73 -39.90
CA ARG A 504 8.05 47.59 -40.86
C ARG A 504 8.29 46.16 -40.30
N GLN A 505 7.53 45.10 -40.63
CA GLN A 505 6.60 44.80 -41.73
C GLN A 505 5.67 43.61 -41.36
N THR A 506 4.36 43.83 -41.53
CA THR A 506 3.27 42.95 -42.06
C THR A 506 3.30 41.40 -42.01
N ASN A 507 2.12 40.90 -41.61
CA ASN A 507 1.35 39.74 -42.10
C ASN A 507 1.64 38.32 -41.55
N ARG A 508 0.81 37.91 -40.59
CA ARG A 508 -0.11 36.74 -40.67
C ARG A 508 -0.90 36.57 -39.35
N GLN A 509 -2.07 37.21 -39.28
CA GLN A 509 -3.27 36.67 -38.60
C GLN A 509 -4.05 35.97 -39.73
N GLU A 510 -4.46 34.72 -39.62
CA GLU A 510 -5.68 34.30 -38.92
C GLU A 510 -5.58 32.82 -38.48
N GLU A 511 -6.46 32.43 -37.55
CA GLU A 511 -6.69 31.07 -37.03
C GLU A 511 -5.79 30.56 -35.90
N ARG A 512 -6.12 30.96 -34.66
CA ARG A 512 -6.17 30.03 -33.51
C ARG A 512 -6.89 30.67 -32.32
N SER A 513 -8.21 30.53 -32.31
CA SER A 513 -9.01 30.56 -31.09
C SER A 513 -9.21 29.11 -30.64
N MET A 514 -8.37 28.62 -29.72
CA MET A 514 -8.74 27.48 -28.87
C MET A 514 -8.25 27.72 -27.45
N ARG A 515 -9.21 27.54 -26.55
CA ARG A 515 -9.21 27.72 -25.10
C ARG A 515 -7.99 27.09 -24.43
N THR A 516 -7.28 27.89 -23.64
CA THR A 516 -6.40 27.41 -22.57
C THR A 516 -7.25 27.11 -21.34
N ASP A 517 -7.68 25.86 -21.20
CA ASP A 517 -8.19 25.36 -19.92
C ASP A 517 -6.99 25.03 -19.03
N THR A 518 -6.84 25.78 -17.94
CA THR A 518 -5.79 25.57 -16.92
C THR A 518 -6.35 24.63 -15.86
N TYR A 519 -5.99 23.34 -15.91
CA TYR A 519 -6.39 22.38 -14.88
C TYR A 519 -5.35 22.32 -13.77
N THR A 520 -5.75 22.70 -12.56
CA THR A 520 -4.96 22.57 -11.33
C THR A 520 -5.08 21.12 -10.84
N HIS A 521 -4.04 20.31 -11.00
CA HIS A 521 -3.99 18.95 -10.47
C HIS A 521 -3.80 18.97 -8.94
N THR A 522 -4.82 18.54 -8.20
CA THR A 522 -4.69 18.23 -6.76
C THR A 522 -4.53 16.72 -6.61
N SER A 523 -3.31 16.25 -6.35
CA SER A 523 -3.01 14.85 -6.08
C SER A 523 -3.49 14.44 -4.69
N ILE A 524 -4.30 13.38 -4.62
CA ILE A 524 -4.75 12.79 -3.35
C ILE A 524 -3.80 11.62 -3.01
N PRO A 525 -3.18 11.56 -1.81
CA PRO A 525 -2.35 10.44 -1.41
C PRO A 525 -3.16 9.13 -1.38
N THR A 526 -2.61 8.05 -1.94
CA THR A 526 -3.19 6.70 -1.99
C THR A 526 -3.47 6.11 -0.60
N ALA A 527 -2.90 6.68 0.47
CA ALA A 527 -3.15 6.29 1.86
C ALA A 527 -4.57 6.59 2.38
N ALA A 528 -5.36 7.41 1.69
CA ALA A 528 -6.60 7.96 2.24
C ALA A 528 -7.84 7.03 2.21
N PHE A 529 -7.78 5.81 1.64
CA PHE A 529 -9.01 5.01 1.42
C PHE A 529 -8.96 3.55 1.90
N LEU A 530 -8.14 3.24 2.92
CA LEU A 530 -8.20 1.98 3.68
C LEU A 530 -8.36 2.17 5.20
N VAL A 531 -8.92 3.30 5.65
CA VAL A 531 -9.28 3.53 7.05
C VAL A 531 -10.70 2.99 7.28
N PRO A 532 -10.86 1.92 8.10
CA PRO A 532 -10.88 2.12 9.54
C PRO A 532 -9.96 1.15 10.28
N ILE A 533 -8.78 1.61 10.67
CA ILE A 533 -7.93 0.93 11.66
C ILE A 533 -7.29 1.99 12.56
N LEU A 534 -8.03 2.44 13.58
CA LEU A 534 -7.49 3.13 14.76
C LEU A 534 -8.33 2.73 15.99
N PRO A 535 -7.74 2.19 17.08
CA PRO A 535 -8.48 1.94 18.33
C PRO A 535 -8.47 3.14 19.32
N GLU A 536 -9.69 3.52 19.72
CA GLU A 536 -10.22 4.01 21.02
C GLU A 536 -9.57 5.12 21.89
N LYS A 537 -8.38 5.68 21.62
CA LYS A 537 -7.80 6.70 22.55
C LYS A 537 -8.03 8.19 22.24
N THR A 538 -8.97 8.55 21.35
CA THR A 538 -9.37 9.96 21.15
C THR A 538 -10.54 10.39 22.08
N ALA A 539 -11.19 9.44 22.75
CA ALA A 539 -12.43 9.72 23.50
C ALA A 539 -12.24 10.37 24.89
N ASP A 540 -11.05 10.31 25.49
CA ASP A 540 -10.85 10.78 26.88
C ASP A 540 -10.48 12.26 27.01
N ILE A 541 -10.20 12.96 25.90
CA ILE A 541 -9.89 14.40 25.92
C ILE A 541 -11.18 15.25 25.86
N LEU A 542 -12.32 14.67 25.50
CA LEU A 542 -13.58 15.39 25.22
C LEU A 542 -14.49 15.63 26.44
N ARG A 543 -14.07 15.31 27.68
CA ARG A 543 -14.96 15.38 28.85
C ARG A 543 -15.01 16.72 29.57
N THR A 544 -14.25 17.73 29.17
CA THR A 544 -14.17 18.98 29.93
C THR A 544 -14.01 20.21 29.06
N GLN A 545 -14.96 20.57 28.19
CA GLN A 545 -15.15 21.96 27.76
C GLN A 545 -16.64 22.26 27.49
N GLU A 546 -17.09 23.43 27.96
CA GLU A 546 -18.48 23.90 27.96
C GLU A 546 -19.02 24.16 26.54
N THR A 547 -20.24 23.69 26.26
CA THR A 547 -20.95 23.90 24.99
C THR A 547 -21.76 25.20 25.05
N GLN A 548 -21.53 26.15 24.13
CA GLN A 548 -22.45 27.28 23.90
C GLN A 548 -23.36 26.98 22.70
N SER A 549 -24.67 27.05 22.92
CA SER A 549 -25.70 26.85 21.89
C SER A 549 -26.13 28.18 21.27
N TYR A 550 -26.17 28.26 19.95
CA TYR A 550 -26.73 29.41 19.22
C TYR A 550 -28.10 29.02 18.65
N ALA A 551 -29.14 29.81 18.96
CA ALA A 551 -30.45 29.70 18.33
C ALA A 551 -30.60 30.85 17.32
N LEU A 552 -30.85 30.52 16.05
CA LEU A 552 -31.18 31.49 15.00
C LEU A 552 -32.69 31.39 14.73
N SER A 553 -33.43 32.45 15.05
CA SER A 553 -34.86 32.58 14.75
C SER A 553 -35.04 33.23 13.39
N LEU A 554 -35.85 32.64 12.51
CA LEU A 554 -36.26 33.26 11.25
C LEU A 554 -37.55 34.06 11.49
N ASP A 555 -37.49 35.38 11.29
CA ASP A 555 -38.67 36.26 11.34
C ASP A 555 -39.56 35.98 10.13
N GLN A 556 -40.76 35.47 10.40
CA GLN A 556 -41.84 35.37 9.42
C GLN A 556 -42.63 36.67 9.44
N ASP A 557 -42.22 37.68 8.66
CA ASP A 557 -43.10 38.74 8.16
C ASP A 557 -42.35 39.65 7.17
N ASN A 558 -42.28 39.26 5.89
CA ASN A 558 -42.43 40.23 4.80
C ASN A 558 -42.65 39.57 3.44
N THR A 559 -43.71 40.03 2.79
CA THR A 559 -44.23 39.62 1.49
C THR A 559 -43.37 40.11 0.32
N GLY A 560 -43.12 39.24 -0.67
CA GLY A 560 -43.04 39.65 -2.08
C GLY A 560 -41.69 40.11 -2.62
N ALA A 561 -40.67 39.25 -2.64
CA ALA A 561 -39.58 39.28 -3.61
C ALA A 561 -38.94 37.87 -3.69
N LEU A 562 -38.47 37.45 -4.86
CA LEU A 562 -37.65 36.24 -5.02
C LEU A 562 -36.31 36.46 -4.29
N ILE A 563 -36.29 36.13 -3.00
CA ILE A 563 -35.10 36.14 -2.14
C ILE A 563 -34.29 34.89 -2.50
N SER A 564 -33.08 35.10 -3.05
CA SER A 564 -32.05 34.05 -3.08
C SER A 564 -31.90 33.53 -1.65
N PRO A 565 -31.88 32.21 -1.39
CA PRO A 565 -31.73 31.71 -0.03
C PRO A 565 -30.49 32.37 0.58
N GLU A 566 -30.63 33.13 1.66
CA GLU A 566 -29.49 33.73 2.33
C GLU A 566 -28.73 32.59 3.03
N TRP A 567 -27.51 32.34 2.57
CA TRP A 567 -26.66 31.31 3.15
C TRP A 567 -26.07 31.90 4.44
N ALA A 568 -26.45 31.33 5.59
CA ALA A 568 -25.75 31.64 6.84
C ALA A 568 -24.35 31.02 6.80
N HIS A 569 -23.31 31.86 6.86
CA HIS A 569 -21.92 31.41 6.86
C HIS A 569 -21.36 31.41 8.28
N THR A 570 -20.89 30.26 8.76
CA THR A 570 -20.14 30.12 10.02
C THR A 570 -18.72 29.67 9.74
N GLN A 571 -17.73 30.34 10.31
CA GLN A 571 -16.34 29.90 10.24
C GLN A 571 -16.03 28.85 11.32
N ILE A 572 -15.33 27.79 10.93
CA ILE A 572 -14.95 26.69 11.81
C ILE A 572 -13.45 26.81 12.10
N SER A 573 -13.05 26.61 13.36
CA SER A 573 -11.65 26.56 13.80
C SER A 573 -11.32 25.22 14.46
N GLN A 574 -10.04 24.87 14.57
CA GLN A 574 -9.59 23.58 15.13
C GLN A 574 -9.90 23.40 16.63
N THR A 575 -10.33 24.46 17.32
CA THR A 575 -10.56 24.47 18.77
C THR A 575 -12.03 24.63 19.14
N GLN A 576 -12.94 24.69 18.17
CA GLN A 576 -14.34 25.02 18.41
C GLN A 576 -15.27 23.95 17.85
N VAL A 577 -16.16 23.44 18.69
CA VAL A 577 -17.22 22.51 18.27
C VAL A 577 -18.48 23.33 17.99
N VAL A 578 -19.02 23.21 16.78
CA VAL A 578 -20.26 23.88 16.36
C VAL A 578 -21.33 22.82 16.21
N THR A 579 -22.40 22.93 17.00
CA THR A 579 -23.57 22.05 16.88
C THR A 579 -24.61 22.73 16.01
N ILE A 580 -25.05 22.04 14.96
CA ILE A 580 -26.09 22.55 14.06
C ILE A 580 -27.32 21.67 14.24
N GLY A 581 -28.39 22.25 14.81
CA GLY A 581 -29.67 21.58 14.94
C GLY A 581 -30.30 21.34 13.57
N ARG A 582 -31.03 20.24 13.41
CA ARG A 582 -31.70 19.91 12.15
C ARG A 582 -33.14 20.44 12.15
N GLU A 583 -33.45 21.39 11.27
CA GLU A 583 -34.83 21.59 10.82
C GLU A 583 -35.16 20.64 9.65
N PRO A 584 -36.40 20.14 9.54
CA PRO A 584 -36.83 19.42 8.34
C PRO A 584 -36.52 20.21 7.07
N ASP A 585 -36.04 19.53 6.03
CA ASP A 585 -35.68 20.10 4.71
C ASP A 585 -34.45 21.04 4.66
N SER A 586 -33.69 21.18 5.75
CA SER A 586 -32.39 21.87 5.73
C SER A 586 -31.28 21.01 5.07
N THR A 587 -30.45 21.64 4.22
CA THR A 587 -29.32 21.00 3.53
C THR A 587 -28.00 21.62 3.98
N LEU A 588 -27.13 20.84 4.62
CA LEU A 588 -25.78 21.26 4.97
C LEU A 588 -24.87 21.15 3.74
N VAL A 589 -24.30 22.28 3.30
CA VAL A 589 -23.38 22.33 2.16
C VAL A 589 -22.01 22.77 2.64
N ILE A 590 -21.02 21.89 2.49
CA ILE A 590 -19.64 22.15 2.89
C ILE A 590 -18.79 22.44 1.65
N ASN A 591 -18.22 23.64 1.58
CA ASN A 591 -17.37 24.03 0.45
C ASN A 591 -15.99 23.35 0.54
N HIS A 592 -15.76 22.39 -0.34
CA HIS A 592 -14.55 21.55 -0.41
C HIS A 592 -13.22 22.31 -0.52
N ASN A 593 -13.25 23.58 -0.93
CA ASN A 593 -12.05 24.42 -1.04
C ASN A 593 -11.59 25.04 0.29
N SER A 594 -12.41 24.93 1.35
CA SER A 594 -12.17 25.60 2.65
C SER A 594 -11.76 24.65 3.78
N ILE A 595 -11.70 23.33 3.54
CA ILE A 595 -11.32 22.34 4.56
C ILE A 595 -10.02 21.64 4.17
N SER A 596 -8.97 21.90 4.94
CA SER A 596 -7.82 20.98 5.02
C SER A 596 -8.33 19.66 5.60
N ARG A 597 -8.33 18.59 4.78
CA ARG A 597 -8.89 17.24 5.08
C ARG A 597 -8.25 16.52 6.27
N ARG A 598 -7.56 17.21 7.17
CA ARG A 598 -6.89 16.67 8.36
C ARG A 598 -7.58 17.02 9.70
N HIS A 599 -8.58 17.91 9.76
CA HIS A 599 -9.01 18.48 11.05
C HIS A 599 -10.51 18.70 11.28
N ALA A 600 -11.41 18.05 10.53
CA ALA A 600 -12.84 18.11 10.82
C ALA A 600 -13.45 16.70 10.88
N GLU A 601 -14.14 16.39 11.96
CA GLU A 601 -14.92 15.17 12.18
C GLU A 601 -16.40 15.59 12.34
N ILE A 602 -17.31 14.93 11.62
CA ILE A 602 -18.76 15.20 11.68
C ILE A 602 -19.40 13.97 12.33
N ILE A 603 -20.16 14.15 13.41
CA ILE A 603 -20.66 13.05 14.23
C ILE A 603 -22.16 13.22 14.46
N TYR A 604 -22.95 12.39 13.79
CA TYR A 604 -24.40 12.40 13.98
C TYR A 604 -24.81 11.66 15.27
N ARG A 605 -25.48 12.36 16.19
CA ARG A 605 -25.99 11.75 17.44
C ARG A 605 -27.28 12.44 17.89
N ASN A 606 -28.27 11.63 18.28
CA ASN A 606 -29.55 12.08 18.86
C ASN A 606 -30.40 13.04 18.00
N GLY A 607 -30.19 13.13 16.69
CA GLY A 607 -30.96 14.01 15.80
C GLY A 607 -30.13 15.12 15.15
N ASP A 608 -28.95 15.40 15.69
CA ASP A 608 -28.08 16.52 15.31
C ASP A 608 -26.74 16.04 14.73
N TYR A 609 -26.12 16.87 13.88
CA TYR A 609 -24.87 16.58 13.16
C TYR A 609 -23.60 17.11 13.84
#